data_AF-A0A2V7I9T6-F1
#
_entry.id   AF-A0A2V7I9T6-F1
#
_cell.length_a   1.000
_cell.length_b   1.000
_cell.length_c   1.000
_cell.angle_alpha   90.00
_cell.angle_beta   90.00
_cell.angle_gamma   90.00
#
_symmetry.space_group_name_H-M   'P 1'
#
loop_
_entity.id
_entity.type
_entity.pdbx_description
1 polymer ?
#
loop_
_entity_poly.entity_id
_entity_poly.type
_entity_poly.pdbx_seq_one_letter_code
_entity_poly.pdbx_strand_id
1 'polypeptide(L)'
;MIPRPDPAVVALFPIVAGLLAAAPILIAAAAIPLRRRAPALVRELWLRYATWVALAGLALGALALGPWPWGALVAALALAAFREYAGAVGLGQDVWLRAVTARSILAVHAAGWYAVARDSGGLLVAVLVAAALLTFLVPIVRDRAE
;
A
#
# COMPACT_ATOMS: atom_id res chain seq x y z
N MET A 1 -7.89 -22.14 19.48
CA MET A 1 -8.35 -22.37 18.09
C MET A 1 -7.38 -21.66 17.16
N ILE A 2 -6.76 -22.36 16.22
CA ILE A 2 -5.95 -21.72 15.17
C ILE A 2 -6.96 -21.06 14.21
N PRO A 3 -6.97 -19.72 14.06
CA PRO A 3 -7.88 -19.07 13.13
C PRO A 3 -7.61 -19.61 11.72
N ARG A 4 -8.66 -20.04 11.02
CA ARG A 4 -8.51 -20.46 9.63
C ARG A 4 -8.07 -19.25 8.80
N PRO A 5 -7.09 -19.41 7.90
CA PRO A 5 -6.69 -18.32 7.01
C PRO A 5 -7.89 -17.91 6.15
N ASP A 6 -8.03 -16.60 5.96
CA ASP A 6 -9.09 -16.03 5.13
C ASP A 6 -9.05 -16.66 3.73
N PRO A 7 -10.18 -17.15 3.20
CA PRO A 7 -10.24 -17.76 1.87
C PRO A 7 -9.69 -16.84 0.76
N ALA A 8 -9.82 -15.52 0.91
CA ALA A 8 -9.24 -14.55 -0.04
C ALA A 8 -7.71 -14.59 -0.02
N VAL A 9 -7.08 -14.72 1.15
CA VAL A 9 -5.61 -14.82 1.28
C VAL A 9 -5.11 -16.13 0.66
N VAL A 10 -5.82 -17.22 0.91
CA VAL A 10 -5.49 -18.53 0.33
C VAL A 10 -5.58 -18.52 -1.20
N ALA A 11 -6.56 -17.82 -1.76
CA ALA A 11 -6.72 -17.69 -3.21
C ALA A 11 -5.69 -16.73 -3.85
N LEU A 12 -5.36 -15.64 -3.17
CA LEU A 12 -4.45 -14.61 -3.69
C LEU A 12 -2.98 -15.04 -3.65
N PHE A 13 -2.58 -15.80 -2.62
CA PHE A 13 -1.20 -16.23 -2.43
C PHE A 13 -0.58 -16.93 -3.66
N PRO A 14 -1.18 -17.98 -4.26
CA PRO A 14 -0.57 -18.65 -5.42
C PRO A 14 -0.49 -17.75 -6.66
N ILE A 15 -1.42 -16.80 -6.82
CA ILE A 15 -1.40 -15.84 -7.93
C ILE A 15 -0.20 -14.91 -7.78
N VAL A 16 -0.04 -14.30 -6.60
CA VAL A 16 1.08 -13.38 -6.32
C VAL A 16 2.41 -14.13 -6.40
N ALA A 17 2.50 -15.32 -5.81
CA ALA A 17 3.69 -16.16 -5.87
C ALA A 17 4.06 -16.53 -7.32
N GLY A 18 3.07 -16.90 -8.14
CA GLY A 18 3.26 -17.22 -9.55
C GLY A 18 3.77 -16.03 -10.37
N LEU A 19 3.19 -14.84 -10.16
CA LEU A 19 3.63 -13.62 -10.82
C LEU A 19 5.07 -13.24 -10.42
N LEU A 20 5.40 -13.32 -9.14
CA LEU A 20 6.75 -13.05 -8.66
C LEU A 20 7.76 -14.07 -9.16
N ALA A 21 7.38 -15.35 -9.29
CA ALA A 21 8.25 -16.39 -9.85
C ALA A 21 8.48 -16.22 -11.36
N ALA A 22 7.50 -15.71 -12.10
CA ALA A 22 7.61 -15.45 -13.54
C ALA A 22 8.42 -14.18 -13.87
N ALA A 23 8.33 -13.14 -13.04
CA ALA A 23 9.02 -11.87 -13.22
C ALA A 23 10.55 -11.97 -13.47
N PRO A 24 11.36 -12.76 -12.73
CA PRO A 24 12.79 -12.85 -12.98
C PRO A 24 13.12 -13.47 -14.34
N ILE A 25 12.27 -14.35 -14.87
CA ILE A 25 12.44 -14.92 -16.22
C ILE A 25 12.29 -13.82 -17.26
N LEU A 26 11.26 -12.98 -17.14
CA LEU A 26 11.03 -11.85 -18.04
C LEU A 26 12.14 -10.79 -17.92
N ILE A 27 12.59 -10.49 -16.70
CA ILE A 27 13.68 -9.56 -16.46
C ILE A 27 14.99 -10.09 -17.06
N ALA A 28 15.31 -11.38 -16.86
CA ALA A 28 16.49 -12.00 -17.44
C ALA A 28 16.45 -11.98 -18.97
N ALA A 29 15.30 -12.29 -19.57
CA ALA A 29 15.10 -12.22 -21.02
C ALA A 29 15.34 -10.80 -21.57
N ALA A 30 14.79 -9.77 -20.90
CA ALA A 30 15.00 -8.38 -21.27
C ALA A 30 16.45 -7.90 -21.01
N ALA A 31 17.12 -8.44 -19.98
CA ALA A 31 18.47 -8.06 -19.60
C ALA A 31 19.54 -8.53 -20.60
N ILE A 32 19.31 -9.63 -21.33
CA ILE A 32 20.26 -10.18 -22.32
C ILE A 32 20.68 -9.13 -23.37
N PRO A 33 19.76 -8.49 -24.13
CA PRO A 33 20.13 -7.47 -25.10
C PRO A 33 20.56 -6.14 -24.45
N LEU A 34 20.06 -5.84 -23.25
CA LEU A 34 20.31 -4.56 -22.57
C LEU A 34 21.63 -4.51 -21.80
N ARG A 35 22.20 -5.65 -21.38
CA ARG A 35 23.43 -5.72 -20.57
C ARG A 35 24.59 -4.93 -21.13
N ARG A 36 24.80 -4.96 -22.45
CA ARG A 36 25.91 -4.27 -23.11
C ARG A 36 25.60 -2.80 -23.43
N ARG A 37 24.32 -2.46 -23.65
CA ARG A 37 23.89 -1.13 -24.09
C ARG A 37 23.53 -0.21 -22.93
N ALA A 38 22.92 -0.75 -21.88
CA ALA A 38 22.37 -0.02 -20.75
C ALA A 38 22.47 -0.86 -19.45
N PRO A 39 23.69 -1.12 -18.93
CA PRO A 39 23.88 -1.92 -17.72
C PRO A 39 23.22 -1.32 -16.46
N ALA A 40 23.10 0.01 -16.40
CA ALA A 40 22.41 0.70 -15.32
C ALA A 40 20.91 0.35 -15.27
N LEU A 41 20.26 0.26 -16.43
CA LEU A 41 18.84 -0.10 -16.53
C LEU A 41 18.59 -1.53 -16.07
N VAL A 42 19.49 -2.47 -16.43
CA VAL A 42 19.41 -3.86 -15.96
C VAL A 42 19.51 -3.93 -14.44
N ARG A 43 20.43 -3.18 -13.83
CA ARG A 43 20.53 -3.10 -12.36
C ARG A 43 19.25 -2.54 -11.74
N GLU A 44 18.68 -1.50 -12.34
CA GLU A 44 17.43 -0.90 -11.86
C GLU A 44 16.24 -1.88 -11.92
N LEU A 45 16.13 -2.68 -13.00
CA LEU A 45 15.09 -3.71 -13.11
C LEU A 45 15.18 -4.74 -11.97
N TRP A 46 16.40 -5.19 -11.64
CA TRP A 46 16.61 -6.10 -10.52
C TRP A 46 16.33 -5.46 -9.17
N LEU A 47 16.66 -4.18 -8.98
CA LEU A 47 16.32 -3.45 -7.76
C LEU A 47 14.80 -3.32 -7.59
N ARG A 48 14.07 -2.95 -8.65
CA ARG A 48 12.61 -2.88 -8.64
C ARG A 48 11.97 -4.23 -8.31
N TYR A 49 12.49 -5.31 -8.89
CA TYR A 49 12.05 -6.66 -8.55
C TYR A 49 12.28 -7.01 -7.08
N ALA A 50 13.47 -6.70 -6.54
CA ALA A 50 13.75 -6.90 -5.12
C ALA A 50 12.79 -6.11 -4.23
N THR A 51 12.45 -4.87 -4.59
CA THR A 51 11.42 -4.08 -3.90
C THR A 51 10.04 -4.74 -3.99
N TRP A 52 9.64 -5.26 -5.16
CA TRP A 52 8.36 -5.96 -5.30
C TRP A 52 8.28 -7.20 -4.41
N VAL A 53 9.34 -8.02 -4.39
CA VAL A 53 9.42 -9.20 -3.52
C VAL A 53 9.32 -8.80 -2.06
N ALA A 54 10.05 -7.76 -1.64
CA ALA A 54 9.99 -7.27 -0.26
C ALA A 54 8.60 -6.78 0.12
N LEU A 55 7.97 -5.94 -0.71
CA LEU A 55 6.63 -5.40 -0.47
C LEU A 55 5.56 -6.49 -0.47
N ALA A 56 5.62 -7.43 -1.42
CA ALA A 56 4.69 -8.54 -1.49
C ALA A 56 4.84 -9.48 -0.29
N GLY A 57 6.08 -9.80 0.10
CA GLY A 57 6.34 -10.60 1.29
C GLY A 57 5.83 -9.93 2.57
N LEU A 58 6.02 -8.61 2.67
CA LEU A 58 5.55 -7.83 3.80
C LEU A 58 4.02 -7.77 3.85
N ALA A 59 3.34 -7.58 2.71
CA ALA A 59 1.89 -7.58 2.60
C ALA A 59 1.29 -8.96 2.90
N LEU A 60 1.80 -10.02 2.27
CA LEU A 60 1.34 -11.39 2.50
C LEU A 60 1.62 -11.85 3.93
N GLY A 61 2.77 -11.48 4.49
CA GLY A 61 3.11 -11.76 5.89
C GLY A 61 2.15 -11.07 6.86
N ALA A 62 1.86 -9.78 6.63
CA ALA A 62 0.89 -9.06 7.46
C ALA A 62 -0.52 -9.64 7.36
N LEU A 63 -0.97 -10.04 6.16
CA LEU A 63 -2.24 -10.74 5.95
C LEU A 63 -2.28 -12.09 6.68
N ALA A 64 -1.20 -12.88 6.60
CA ALA A 64 -1.12 -14.20 7.23
C ALA A 64 -1.16 -14.13 8.77
N LEU A 65 -0.63 -13.06 9.36
CA LEU A 65 -0.68 -12.83 10.80
C LEU A 65 -2.05 -12.30 11.29
N GLY A 66 -2.97 -11.99 10.36
CA GLY A 66 -4.35 -11.63 10.65
C GLY A 66 -4.66 -10.13 10.52
N PRO A 67 -5.87 -9.71 10.94
CA PRO A 67 -6.38 -8.36 10.68
C PRO A 67 -5.58 -7.26 11.40
N TRP A 68 -5.04 -7.57 12.59
CA TRP A 68 -4.26 -6.61 13.39
C TRP A 68 -2.93 -6.24 12.72
N PRO A 69 -2.06 -7.18 12.29
CA PRO A 69 -0.84 -6.80 11.57
C PRO A 69 -1.11 -6.18 10.20
N TRP A 70 -2.13 -6.68 9.47
CA TRP A 70 -2.52 -6.11 8.18
C TRP A 70 -2.91 -4.63 8.29
N GLY A 71 -3.79 -4.30 9.23
CA GLY A 71 -4.25 -2.94 9.35
C GLY A 71 -3.18 -1.97 9.87
N ALA A 72 -2.23 -2.45 10.68
CA ALA A 72 -1.11 -1.67 11.17
C ALA A 72 -0.17 -1.34 10.02
N LEU A 73 0.06 -2.31 9.13
CA LEU A 73 0.78 -2.11 7.89
C LEU A 73 0.11 -1.04 7.01
N VAL A 74 -1.19 -1.15 6.74
CA VAL A 74 -1.90 -0.19 5.89
C VAL A 74 -1.84 1.21 6.49
N ALA A 75 -2.03 1.36 7.81
CA ALA A 75 -1.91 2.64 8.49
C ALA A 75 -0.49 3.23 8.39
N ALA A 76 0.55 2.40 8.55
CA ALA A 76 1.94 2.82 8.41
C ALA A 76 2.25 3.29 6.98
N LEU A 77 1.78 2.56 5.96
CA LEU A 77 1.94 2.93 4.56
C LEU A 77 1.18 4.23 4.23
N ALA A 78 -0.03 4.41 4.75
CA ALA A 78 -0.80 5.63 4.57
C ALA A 78 -0.08 6.85 5.17
N LEU A 79 0.50 6.71 6.35
CA LEU A 79 1.32 7.76 6.96
C LEU A 79 2.60 8.05 6.18
N ALA A 80 3.29 7.02 5.68
CA ALA A 80 4.47 7.18 4.85
C ALA A 80 4.15 7.93 3.55
N ALA A 81 3.09 7.52 2.85
CA ALA A 81 2.60 8.17 1.64
C ALA A 81 2.19 9.63 1.90
N PHE A 82 1.50 9.89 3.01
CA PHE A 82 1.16 11.27 3.39
C PHE A 82 2.40 12.13 3.64
N ARG A 83 3.44 11.59 4.29
CA ARG A 83 4.69 12.32 4.52
C ARG A 83 5.38 12.68 3.21
N GLU A 84 5.44 11.76 2.26
CA GLU A 84 6.02 12.01 0.93
C GLU A 84 5.20 13.04 0.16
N TYR A 85 3.87 12.89 0.15
CA TYR A 85 2.96 13.86 -0.47
C TYR A 85 3.13 15.25 0.13
N ALA A 86 3.10 15.37 1.47
CA ALA A 86 3.24 16.65 2.16
C ALA A 86 4.59 17.31 1.86
N GLY A 87 5.66 16.52 1.70
CA GLY A 87 6.95 17.00 1.24
C GLY A 87 6.90 17.53 -0.19
N ALA A 88 6.24 16.81 -1.10
CA ALA A 88 6.15 17.17 -2.51
C ALA A 88 5.31 18.44 -2.77
N VAL A 89 4.22 18.64 -2.04
CA VAL A 89 3.32 19.79 -2.23
C VAL A 89 3.63 20.99 -1.33
N GLY A 90 4.77 20.99 -0.62
CA GLY A 90 5.16 22.09 0.26
C GLY A 90 4.37 22.19 1.57
N LEU A 91 3.38 21.31 1.81
CA LEU A 91 2.66 21.18 3.08
C LEU A 91 3.56 20.75 4.25
N GLY A 92 4.81 20.36 3.97
CA GLY A 92 5.85 20.04 4.95
C GLY A 92 6.04 21.10 6.04
N GLN A 93 5.82 22.38 5.72
CA GLN A 93 6.04 23.52 6.61
C GLN A 93 4.90 23.72 7.63
N ASP A 94 3.68 23.32 7.31
CA ASP A 94 2.52 23.48 8.21
C ASP A 94 2.41 22.28 9.16
N VAL A 95 2.99 22.43 10.35
CA VAL A 95 3.02 21.40 11.39
C VAL A 95 1.61 21.04 11.87
N TRP A 96 0.69 22.00 11.91
CA TRP A 96 -0.68 21.77 12.39
C TRP A 96 -1.49 20.96 11.40
N LEU A 97 -1.49 21.36 10.12
CA LEU A 97 -2.20 20.63 9.08
C LEU A 97 -1.65 19.21 8.92
N ARG A 98 -0.32 19.03 9.02
CA ARG A 98 0.31 17.70 9.03
C ARG A 98 -0.13 16.85 10.21
N ALA A 99 -0.14 17.41 11.42
CA ALA A 99 -0.55 16.70 12.62
C ALA A 99 -2.03 16.30 12.59
N VAL A 100 -2.91 17.21 12.14
CA VAL A 100 -4.34 16.94 12.00
C VAL A 100 -4.57 15.82 10.97
N THR A 101 -4.00 15.92 9.78
CA THR A 101 -4.19 14.91 8.73
C THR A 101 -3.63 13.56 9.15
N ALA A 102 -2.46 13.50 9.78
CA ALA A 102 -1.90 12.25 10.29
C ALA A 102 -2.79 11.61 11.38
N ARG A 103 -3.35 12.41 12.29
CA ARG A 103 -4.31 11.94 13.29
C ARG A 103 -5.61 11.45 12.64
N SER A 104 -6.11 12.13 11.62
CA SER A 104 -7.30 11.71 10.87
C SER A 104 -7.08 10.38 10.16
N ILE A 105 -5.92 10.19 9.52
CA ILE A 105 -5.53 8.90 8.92
C ILE A 105 -5.57 7.78 9.97
N LEU A 106 -4.95 8.00 11.12
CA LEU A 106 -4.94 7.02 12.21
C LEU A 106 -6.34 6.73 12.75
N ALA A 107 -7.17 7.77 12.94
CA ALA A 107 -8.53 7.64 13.42
C ALA A 107 -9.41 6.85 12.46
N VAL A 108 -9.28 7.08 11.15
CA VAL A 108 -9.97 6.32 10.10
C VAL A 108 -9.59 4.84 10.16
N HIS A 109 -8.30 4.52 10.27
CA HIS A 109 -7.85 3.13 10.34
C HIS A 109 -8.29 2.46 11.66
N ALA A 110 -8.24 3.17 12.78
CA ALA A 110 -8.73 2.68 14.08
C ALA A 110 -10.25 2.45 14.07
N ALA A 111 -11.03 3.29 13.40
CA ALA A 111 -12.47 3.11 13.23
C ALA A 111 -12.79 1.91 12.33
N GLY A 112 -12.04 1.74 11.24
CA GLY A 112 -12.13 0.56 10.37
C GLY A 112 -11.82 -0.73 11.15
N TRP A 113 -10.84 -0.70 12.05
CA TRP A 113 -10.52 -1.81 12.95
C TRP A 113 -11.65 -2.15 13.89
N TYR A 114 -12.24 -1.14 14.51
CA TYR A 114 -13.36 -1.33 15.42
C TYR A 114 -14.57 -1.96 14.71
N ALA A 115 -14.82 -1.58 13.45
CA ALA A 115 -15.87 -2.16 12.63
C ALA A 115 -15.61 -3.62 12.25
N VAL A 116 -14.36 -3.95 11.87
CA VAL A 116 -13.93 -5.33 11.58
C VAL A 116 -14.00 -6.19 12.84
N ALA A 117 -13.63 -5.66 14.01
CA ALA A 117 -13.72 -6.36 15.29
C ALA A 117 -15.16 -6.60 15.77
N ARG A 118 -16.16 -5.91 15.21
CA ARG A 118 -17.59 -6.05 15.55
C ARG A 118 -18.41 -6.79 14.49
N ASP A 119 -17.78 -7.56 13.61
CA ASP A 119 -18.44 -8.38 12.56
C ASP A 119 -19.44 -7.61 11.66
N SER A 120 -19.31 -6.29 11.58
CA SER A 120 -20.18 -5.40 10.78
C SER A 120 -19.42 -4.73 9.63
N GLY A 121 -18.25 -5.27 9.29
CA GLY A 121 -17.08 -4.55 8.74
C GLY A 121 -17.12 -4.04 7.30
N GLY A 122 -18.14 -4.32 6.50
CA GLY A 122 -18.15 -3.90 5.08
C GLY A 122 -18.51 -2.43 4.89
N LEU A 123 -19.59 -1.97 5.52
CA LEU A 123 -20.20 -0.68 5.21
C LEU A 123 -19.41 0.50 5.80
N LEU A 124 -18.88 0.35 7.01
CA LEU A 124 -18.13 1.42 7.67
C LEU A 124 -16.77 1.65 7.00
N VAL A 125 -16.10 0.57 6.57
CA VAL A 125 -14.83 0.66 5.83
C VAL A 125 -15.05 1.30 4.47
N ALA A 126 -16.13 0.97 3.76
CA ALA A 126 -16.49 1.62 2.50
C ALA A 126 -16.74 3.13 2.66
N VAL A 127 -17.44 3.55 3.72
CA VAL A 127 -17.68 4.97 4.04
C VAL A 127 -16.38 5.69 4.40
N LEU A 128 -15.49 5.04 5.15
CA LEU A 128 -14.20 5.61 5.54
C LEU A 128 -13.22 5.73 4.37
N VAL A 129 -13.19 4.74 3.47
CA VAL A 129 -12.44 4.79 2.21
C VAL A 129 -13.02 5.86 1.29
N ALA A 130 -14.34 5.97 1.19
CA ALA A 130 -14.99 7.04 0.43
C ALA A 130 -14.66 8.42 1.01
N ALA A 131 -14.67 8.59 2.33
CA ALA A 131 -14.29 9.83 3.00
C ALA A 131 -12.81 10.18 2.78
N ALA A 132 -11.92 9.20 2.84
CA ALA A 132 -10.50 9.39 2.53
C ALA A 132 -10.29 9.78 1.06
N LEU A 133 -10.94 9.07 0.12
CA LEU A 133 -10.92 9.39 -1.30
C LEU A 133 -11.45 10.79 -1.58
N LEU A 134 -12.57 11.19 -0.95
CA LEU A 134 -13.12 12.55 -1.06
C LEU A 134 -12.13 13.59 -0.51
N THR A 135 -11.44 13.30 0.59
CA THR A 135 -10.42 14.21 1.15
C THR A 135 -9.22 14.40 0.21
N PHE A 136 -8.84 13.37 -0.57
CA PHE A 136 -7.81 13.47 -1.60
C PHE A 136 -8.33 14.06 -2.92
N LEU A 137 -9.59 13.84 -3.27
CA LEU A 137 -10.21 14.36 -4.49
C LEU A 137 -10.51 15.85 -4.41
N VAL A 138 -10.88 16.37 -3.24
CA VAL A 138 -11.18 17.80 -3.04
C VAL A 138 -10.04 18.71 -3.50
N PRO A 139 -8.77 18.53 -3.08
CA PRO A 139 -7.67 19.35 -3.57
C PRO A 139 -7.39 19.13 -5.07
N ILE A 140 -7.52 17.91 -5.60
CA ILE A 140 -7.30 17.61 -7.03
C ILE A 140 -8.35 18.29 -7.93
N VAL A 141 -9.62 18.29 -7.50
CA VAL A 141 -10.71 18.94 -8.24
C VAL A 141 -10.58 20.46 -8.16
N ARG A 142 -10.18 21.00 -7.01
CA ARG A 142 -9.95 22.43 -6.84
C ARG A 142 -8.81 22.94 -7.73
N ASP A 143 -7.72 22.19 -7.83
CA ASP A 143 -6.55 22.51 -8.68
C ASP A 143 -6.85 22.47 -10.19
N ARG A 144 -8.01 21.91 -10.60
CA ARG A 144 -8.47 21.92 -12.01
C ARG A 144 -9.59 22.91 -12.30
N ALA A 145 -10.15 23.55 -11.27
CA ALA A 145 -11.24 24.52 -11.39
C ALA A 145 -10.74 25.98 -11.31
N GLU A 146 -9.50 26.18 -10.85
CA GLU A 146 -8.74 27.43 -10.92
C GLU A 146 -7.83 27.42 -12.17
#